data_AF-A0A1Y5HEP0-F1
#
_entry.id   AF-A0A1Y5HEP0-F1
#
_cell.length_a   1.000
_cell.length_b   1.000
_cell.length_c   1.000
_cell.angle_alpha   90.00
_cell.angle_beta   90.00
_cell.angle_gamma   90.00
#
_symmetry.space_group_name_H-M   'P 1'
#
loop_
_entity.id
_entity.type
_entity.pdbx_description
1 polymer ?
#
loop_
_entity_poly.entity_id
_entity_poly.type
_entity_poly.pdbx_seq_one_letter_code
_entity_poly.pdbx_strand_id
1 'polypeptide(L)'
;MSGNQLIRSVVASAIAAVLIPFLLNRFTEASLALEATVLSIIFVVSLAACALSAFGASANTDSDYSAQRENGAEYDDEEFEDDDRENGTVKWFNVSKGFGFITRENGDDVFVHFRNIRGRGHRSLSEGQQVKFHTRDSDKGLQAEDVSILRV
;
A
#
# COMPACT_ATOMS: atom_id res chain seq x y z
N MET A 1 4.59 -53.12 -21.84
CA MET A 1 3.47 -52.16 -21.70
C MET A 1 2.17 -52.94 -21.83
N SER A 2 1.39 -53.04 -20.75
CA SER A 2 0.15 -53.84 -20.74
C SER A 2 -0.93 -53.17 -21.61
N GLY A 3 -1.63 -53.95 -22.45
CA GLY A 3 -2.65 -53.44 -23.38
C GLY A 3 -3.75 -52.59 -22.74
N ASN A 4 -3.96 -52.74 -21.43
CA ASN A 4 -4.93 -51.96 -20.67
C ASN A 4 -4.49 -50.49 -20.47
N GLN A 5 -3.20 -50.15 -20.58
CA GLN A 5 -2.76 -48.75 -20.55
C GLN A 5 -3.04 -48.03 -21.86
N LEU A 6 -2.92 -48.72 -23.00
CA LEU A 6 -3.23 -48.14 -24.32
C LEU A 6 -4.73 -47.89 -24.49
N ILE A 7 -5.57 -48.82 -24.02
CA ILE A 7 -7.02 -48.63 -24.09
C ILE A 7 -7.46 -47.46 -23.21
N ARG A 8 -6.89 -47.31 -22.01
CA ARG A 8 -7.22 -46.21 -21.10
C ARG A 8 -6.77 -44.85 -21.62
N SER A 9 -5.60 -44.76 -22.28
CA SER A 9 -5.13 -43.50 -22.85
C SER A 9 -5.91 -43.08 -24.10
N VAL A 10 -6.29 -44.03 -24.95
CA VAL A 10 -7.11 -43.77 -26.15
C VAL A 10 -8.53 -43.36 -25.76
N VAL A 11 -9.13 -44.02 -24.76
CA VAL A 11 -10.46 -43.65 -24.26
C VAL A 11 -10.41 -42.28 -23.56
N ALA A 12 -9.38 -42.00 -22.76
CA ALA A 12 -9.22 -40.70 -22.11
C ALA A 12 -9.02 -39.56 -23.14
N SER A 13 -8.25 -39.79 -24.21
CA SER A 13 -8.04 -38.77 -25.24
C SER A 13 -9.30 -38.52 -26.07
N ALA A 14 -10.08 -39.56 -26.39
CA ALA A 14 -11.36 -39.41 -27.08
C ALA A 14 -12.39 -38.62 -26.26
N ILE A 15 -12.45 -38.86 -24.94
CA ILE A 15 -13.32 -38.11 -24.02
C ILE A 15 -12.87 -36.64 -23.93
N ALA A 16 -11.56 -36.41 -23.78
CA ALA A 16 -11.01 -35.05 -23.72
C ALA A 16 -11.25 -34.28 -25.03
N ALA A 17 -11.11 -34.91 -26.19
CA ALA A 17 -11.33 -34.30 -27.50
C ALA A 17 -12.78 -33.85 -27.73
N VAL A 18 -13.75 -34.43 -27.01
CA VAL A 18 -15.17 -34.02 -27.08
C VAL A 18 -15.52 -33.03 -25.97
N LEU A 19 -15.00 -33.23 -24.75
CA LEU A 19 -15.32 -32.37 -23.60
C LEU A 19 -14.64 -31.01 -23.66
N ILE A 20 -13.37 -30.95 -24.08
CA ILE A 20 -12.61 -29.70 -24.12
C ILE A 20 -13.28 -28.67 -25.04
N PRO A 21 -13.64 -28.98 -26.31
CA PRO A 21 -14.33 -28.01 -27.15
C PRO A 21 -15.74 -27.67 -26.64
N PHE A 22 -16.47 -28.60 -26.01
CA PHE A 22 -17.76 -28.31 -25.40
C PHE A 22 -17.66 -27.34 -24.21
N LEU A 23 -16.67 -27.53 -23.35
CA LEU A 23 -16.37 -26.67 -22.21
C LEU A 23 -15.86 -25.30 -22.65
N LEU A 24 -14.97 -25.25 -23.66
CA LEU A 24 -14.52 -23.99 -24.25
C LEU A 24 -15.67 -23.23 -24.89
N ASN A 25 -16.58 -23.90 -25.62
CA ASN A 25 -17.75 -23.26 -26.23
C ASN A 25 -18.72 -22.67 -25.18
N ARG A 26 -18.85 -23.30 -24.01
CA ARG A 26 -19.63 -22.75 -22.87
C ARG A 26 -18.90 -21.61 -22.15
N PHE A 27 -17.57 -21.63 -22.15
CA PHE A 27 -16.74 -20.59 -21.55
C PHE A 27 -16.75 -19.29 -22.37
N THR A 28 -16.81 -19.38 -23.71
CA THR A 28 -16.93 -18.20 -24.59
C THR A 28 -18.25 -17.44 -24.38
N GLU A 29 -19.35 -18.17 -24.16
CA GLU A 29 -20.67 -17.60 -23.84
C GLU A 29 -20.70 -16.95 -22.44
N ALA A 30 -19.95 -17.50 -21.47
CA ALA A 30 -19.90 -16.99 -20.09
C ALA A 30 -18.94 -15.81 -19.89
N SER A 31 -17.87 -15.72 -20.69
CA SER A 31 -16.85 -14.66 -20.58
C SER A 31 -17.42 -13.28 -20.92
N LEU A 32 -18.29 -13.18 -21.94
CA LEU A 32 -18.91 -11.91 -22.34
C LEU A 32 -20.04 -11.46 -21.41
N ALA A 33 -20.74 -12.40 -20.77
CA ALA A 33 -21.84 -12.09 -19.84
C ALA A 33 -21.32 -11.56 -18.49
N LEU A 34 -20.17 -12.03 -18.00
CA LEU A 34 -19.61 -11.55 -16.74
C LEU A 34 -19.14 -10.09 -16.84
N GLU A 35 -18.49 -9.72 -17.94
CA GLU A 35 -18.06 -8.33 -18.17
C GLU A 35 -19.26 -7.37 -18.22
N ALA A 36 -20.31 -7.70 -18.98
CA ALA A 36 -21.50 -6.85 -19.12
C ALA A 36 -22.36 -6.76 -17.83
N THR A 37 -22.46 -7.85 -17.07
CA THR A 37 -23.20 -7.85 -15.79
C THR A 37 -22.44 -7.06 -14.72
N VAL A 38 -21.11 -7.20 -14.63
CA VAL A 38 -20.28 -6.41 -13.71
C VAL A 38 -20.34 -4.91 -14.07
N LEU A 39 -20.23 -4.56 -15.35
CA LEU A 39 -20.34 -3.17 -15.81
C LEU A 39 -21.72 -2.57 -15.53
N SER A 40 -22.82 -3.34 -15.70
CA SER A 40 -24.17 -2.85 -15.39
C SER A 40 -24.40 -2.67 -13.89
N ILE A 41 -23.85 -3.53 -13.03
CA ILE A 41 -23.90 -3.37 -11.57
C ILE A 41 -23.14 -2.10 -11.14
N ILE A 42 -21.93 -1.89 -11.66
CA ILE A 42 -21.13 -0.69 -11.36
C ILE A 42 -21.87 0.58 -11.80
N PHE A 43 -22.47 0.58 -13.00
CA PHE A 43 -23.24 1.70 -13.51
C PHE A 43 -24.45 2.01 -12.63
N VAL A 44 -25.21 1.00 -12.21
CA VAL A 44 -26.38 1.17 -11.33
C VAL A 44 -25.98 1.71 -9.95
N VAL A 45 -24.89 1.19 -9.37
CA VAL A 45 -24.38 1.68 -8.07
C VAL A 45 -23.90 3.13 -8.17
N SER A 46 -23.20 3.49 -9.25
CA SER A 46 -22.75 4.86 -9.49
C SER A 46 -23.92 5.83 -9.74
N LEU A 47 -24.93 5.41 -10.50
CA LEU A 47 -26.12 6.22 -10.75
C LEU A 47 -26.95 6.46 -9.48
N ALA A 48 -27.09 5.43 -8.64
CA ALA A 48 -27.74 5.56 -7.33
C ALA A 48 -26.98 6.53 -6.41
N ALA A 49 -25.64 6.48 -6.40
CA ALA A 49 -24.81 7.41 -5.65
C ALA A 49 -24.94 8.86 -6.16
N CYS A 50 -24.95 9.07 -7.48
CA CYS A 50 -25.15 10.39 -8.09
C CYS A 50 -26.56 10.96 -7.86
N ALA A 51 -27.59 10.11 -7.82
CA ALA A 51 -28.95 10.56 -7.52
C ALA A 51 -29.11 11.02 -6.06
N LEU A 52 -28.27 10.50 -5.15
CA LEU A 52 -28.26 10.88 -3.74
C LEU A 52 -27.66 12.28 -3.51
N SER A 53 -26.70 12.70 -4.33
CA SER A 53 -26.11 14.05 -4.25
C SER A 53 -26.93 15.14 -4.96
N ALA A 54 -27.97 14.77 -5.71
CA ALA A 54 -28.85 15.70 -6.40
C ALA A 54 -30.04 16.21 -5.55
N PHE A 55 -30.19 15.75 -4.30
CA PHE A 55 -31.27 16.17 -3.40
C PHE A 55 -30.73 16.78 -2.08
N GLY A 56 -29.79 17.71 -2.21
CA GLY A 56 -29.32 18.58 -1.13
C GLY A 56 -29.46 20.04 -1.55
N ALA A 57 -30.54 20.69 -1.09
CA ALA A 57 -30.80 22.13 -1.20
C ALA A 57 -29.56 22.97 -0.85
N SER A 58 -29.10 23.88 -1.73
CA SER A 58 -29.54 25.27 -1.84
C SER A 58 -29.53 26.06 -0.53
N ALA A 59 -28.46 26.83 -0.32
CA ALA A 59 -28.50 28.15 0.30
C ALA A 59 -27.20 28.90 -0.07
N ASN A 60 -27.35 30.06 -0.74
CA ASN A 60 -26.30 31.04 -1.04
C ASN A 60 -25.61 31.51 0.24
N THR A 61 -24.35 31.93 0.14
CA THR A 61 -23.86 33.22 0.68
C THR A 61 -22.51 33.51 0.02
N ASP A 62 -22.55 34.31 -1.05
CA ASP A 62 -21.42 35.16 -1.39
C ASP A 62 -21.14 36.04 -0.17
N SER A 63 -19.93 35.96 0.37
CA SER A 63 -19.47 36.86 1.43
C SER A 63 -18.10 37.41 1.07
N ASP A 64 -18.12 38.72 0.86
CA ASP A 64 -17.00 39.61 0.66
C ASP A 64 -15.87 39.36 1.68
N TYR A 65 -14.66 39.13 1.19
CA TYR A 65 -13.45 39.21 2.01
C TYR A 65 -13.03 40.68 2.16
N SER A 66 -13.74 41.39 3.02
CA SER A 66 -13.29 42.68 3.56
C SER A 66 -13.06 42.56 5.06
N ALA A 67 -11.79 42.75 5.44
CA ALA A 67 -11.25 43.21 6.71
C ALA A 67 -12.18 43.20 7.95
N GLN A 68 -11.83 42.40 8.95
CA GLN A 68 -12.03 42.80 10.35
C GLN A 68 -11.00 42.12 11.28
N ARG A 69 -10.10 42.98 11.76
CA ARG A 69 -9.42 43.04 13.07
C ARG A 69 -9.54 41.91 14.09
N GLU A 70 -8.37 41.61 14.65
CA GLU A 70 -8.03 41.49 16.10
C GLU A 70 -9.03 40.77 17.01
N ASN A 71 -8.75 39.48 17.25
CA ASN A 71 -8.82 38.76 18.54
C ASN A 71 -8.04 37.44 18.30
N GLY A 72 -6.90 37.18 18.93
CA GLY A 72 -6.68 37.24 20.37
C GLY A 72 -7.12 35.92 21.04
N ALA A 73 -6.82 34.78 20.43
CA ALA A 73 -6.79 33.49 21.10
C ALA A 73 -5.40 32.89 20.86
N GLU A 74 -4.55 33.10 21.85
CA GLU A 74 -3.29 32.42 22.05
C GLU A 74 -3.59 30.92 22.17
N TYR A 75 -3.41 30.21 21.06
CA TYR A 75 -3.23 28.77 21.11
C TYR A 75 -1.77 28.59 21.49
N ASP A 76 -1.52 28.19 22.74
CA ASP A 76 -0.25 27.58 23.10
C ASP A 76 -0.10 26.36 22.19
N ASP A 77 0.65 26.55 21.11
CA ASP A 77 1.29 25.49 20.34
C ASP A 77 2.30 24.82 21.28
N GLU A 78 1.82 24.12 22.30
CA GLU A 78 2.56 22.98 22.82
C GLU A 78 2.55 21.96 21.67
N GLU A 79 3.54 22.07 20.79
CA GLU A 79 4.02 20.95 19.98
C GLU A 79 4.25 19.81 20.97
N PHE A 80 3.25 18.94 21.11
CA PHE A 80 3.42 17.63 21.72
C PHE A 80 4.38 16.85 20.82
N GLU A 81 5.67 17.14 20.94
CA GLU A 81 6.77 16.29 20.49
C GLU A 81 6.84 15.06 21.41
N ASP A 82 5.75 14.32 21.55
CA ASP A 82 5.84 12.90 21.86
C ASP A 82 6.31 12.21 20.57
N ASP A 83 7.55 12.49 20.21
CA ASP A 83 8.27 11.84 19.15
C ASP A 83 8.53 10.42 19.67
N ASP A 84 7.56 9.51 19.48
CA ASP A 84 7.61 8.05 19.69
C ASP A 84 8.75 7.38 18.87
N ARG A 85 9.76 8.15 18.48
CA ARG A 85 10.97 7.75 17.80
C ARG A 85 11.97 7.28 18.83
N GLU A 86 12.37 6.05 18.66
CA GLU A 86 13.42 5.41 19.41
C GLU A 86 14.80 5.70 18.80
N ASN A 87 15.83 5.51 19.60
CA ASN A 87 17.21 5.64 19.17
C ASN A 87 17.78 4.26 18.81
N GLY A 88 18.76 4.26 17.93
CA GLY A 88 19.51 3.05 17.61
C GLY A 88 20.79 3.35 16.86
N THR A 89 21.59 2.30 16.71
CA THR A 89 22.89 2.37 16.04
C THR A 89 22.83 1.64 14.71
N VAL A 90 23.31 2.28 13.65
CA VAL A 90 23.35 1.67 12.32
C VAL A 90 24.33 0.50 12.33
N LYS A 91 23.80 -0.72 12.15
CA LYS A 91 24.60 -1.94 12.11
C LYS A 91 25.37 -2.07 10.81
N TRP A 92 24.70 -1.78 9.70
CA TRP A 92 25.30 -1.67 8.37
C TRP A 92 24.31 -1.03 7.40
N PHE A 93 24.82 -0.40 6.34
CA PHE A 93 24.00 0.16 5.28
C PHE A 93 24.71 0.01 3.93
N ASN A 94 24.02 -0.55 2.94
CA ASN A 94 24.54 -0.68 1.59
C ASN A 94 24.05 0.50 0.74
N VAL A 95 24.94 1.47 0.48
CA VAL A 95 24.60 2.68 -0.28
C VAL A 95 24.16 2.36 -1.71
N SER A 96 24.79 1.37 -2.36
CA SER A 96 24.45 0.98 -3.74
C SER A 96 23.07 0.33 -3.86
N LYS A 97 22.66 -0.44 -2.85
CA LYS A 97 21.34 -1.08 -2.83
C LYS A 97 20.27 -0.24 -2.13
N GLY A 98 20.66 0.75 -1.34
CA GLY A 98 19.75 1.66 -0.64
C GLY A 98 19.03 1.06 0.58
N PHE A 99 19.61 0.05 1.23
CA PHE A 99 19.03 -0.54 2.45
C PHE A 99 20.07 -0.99 3.46
N GLY A 100 19.65 -1.16 4.70
CA GLY A 100 20.49 -1.57 5.83
C GLY A 100 19.69 -2.03 7.03
N PHE A 101 20.37 -2.14 8.16
CA PHE A 101 19.76 -2.44 9.45
C PHE A 101 20.29 -1.51 10.55
N ILE A 102 19.40 -1.22 11.50
CA ILE A 102 19.67 -0.46 12.71
C ILE A 102 19.44 -1.39 13.89
N THR A 103 20.38 -1.45 14.82
CA THR A 103 20.22 -2.19 16.07
C THR A 103 19.66 -1.25 17.13
N ARG A 104 18.53 -1.63 17.74
CA ARG A 104 17.93 -0.91 18.87
C ARG A 104 18.74 -1.07 20.14
N GLU A 105 18.45 -0.24 21.14
CA GLU A 105 18.99 -0.39 22.50
C GLU A 105 18.63 -1.75 23.13
N ASN A 106 17.48 -2.32 22.77
CA ASN A 106 17.04 -3.65 23.22
C ASN A 106 17.74 -4.82 22.50
N GLY A 107 18.55 -4.54 21.47
CA GLY A 107 19.30 -5.54 20.69
C GLY A 107 18.59 -6.08 19.44
N ASP A 108 17.32 -5.73 19.22
CA ASP A 108 16.59 -6.11 18.00
C ASP A 108 17.09 -5.35 16.77
N ASP A 109 17.15 -6.03 15.63
CA ASP A 109 17.50 -5.45 14.35
C ASP A 109 16.26 -4.96 13.60
N VAL A 110 16.33 -3.72 13.12
CA VAL A 110 15.25 -3.03 12.40
C VAL A 110 15.70 -2.74 10.97
N PHE A 111 14.88 -3.13 10.00
CA PHE A 111 15.17 -2.89 8.60
C PHE A 111 15.01 -1.40 8.25
N VAL A 112 15.97 -0.83 7.51
CA VAL A 112 15.88 0.56 7.03
C VAL A 112 16.09 0.63 5.51
N HIS A 113 15.24 1.42 4.85
CA HIS A 113 15.34 1.70 3.42
C HIS A 113 15.64 3.19 3.18
N PHE A 114 16.37 3.52 2.11
CA PHE A 114 16.83 4.89 1.85
C PHE A 114 15.70 5.93 1.76
N ARG A 115 14.49 5.49 1.34
CA ARG A 115 13.30 6.35 1.24
C ARG A 115 12.81 6.84 2.60
N ASN A 116 13.10 6.10 3.66
CA ASN A 116 12.63 6.37 5.01
C ASN A 116 13.62 7.25 5.78
N ILE A 117 14.83 7.45 5.28
CA ILE A 117 15.82 8.36 5.88
C ILE A 117 15.40 9.79 5.57
N ARG A 118 15.28 10.70 6.52
CA ARG A 118 15.03 12.14 6.31
C ARG A 118 16.21 12.82 5.58
N GLY A 119 15.93 13.77 4.68
CA GLY A 119 16.97 14.54 3.97
C GLY A 119 16.60 14.88 2.53
N ARG A 120 17.52 15.52 1.79
CA ARG A 120 17.38 15.77 0.34
C ARG A 120 18.59 15.14 -0.37
N GLY A 121 18.40 14.68 -1.61
CA GLY A 121 19.47 14.04 -2.40
C GLY A 121 19.76 12.58 -2.03
N HIS A 122 21.01 12.15 -2.20
CA HIS A 122 21.46 10.79 -1.85
C HIS A 122 21.45 10.62 -0.33
N ARG A 123 20.55 9.76 0.16
CA ARG A 123 20.40 9.46 1.59
C ARG A 123 21.18 8.19 1.92
N SER A 124 22.13 8.28 2.84
CA SER A 124 23.00 7.18 3.25
C SER A 124 23.21 7.22 4.76
N LEU A 125 23.45 6.06 5.34
CA LEU A 125 23.85 5.91 6.73
C LEU A 125 25.25 5.30 6.80
N SER A 126 26.04 5.73 7.78
CA SER A 126 27.34 5.14 8.09
C SER A 126 27.20 4.08 9.17
N GLU A 127 27.99 3.02 9.10
CA GLU A 127 28.06 2.02 10.19
C GLU A 127 28.49 2.68 11.51
N GLY A 128 27.86 2.28 12.61
CA GLY A 128 28.07 2.86 13.93
C GLY A 128 27.39 4.21 14.16
N GLN A 129 26.70 4.77 13.15
CA GLN A 129 26.04 6.06 13.28
C GLN A 129 24.81 5.98 14.18
N GLN A 130 24.66 6.96 15.07
CA GLN A 130 23.47 7.12 15.91
C GLN A 130 22.33 7.74 15.10
N VAL A 131 21.16 7.14 15.19
CA VAL A 131 19.96 7.56 14.47
C VAL A 131 18.73 7.52 15.37
N LYS A 132 17.76 8.36 15.06
CA LYS A 132 16.43 8.39 15.69
C LYS A 132 15.39 8.00 14.64
N PHE A 133 14.43 7.14 14.96
CA PHE A 133 13.47 6.60 13.99
C PHE A 133 12.20 6.07 14.66
N HIS A 134 11.09 6.00 13.92
CA HIS A 134 9.91 5.24 14.35
C HIS A 134 10.02 3.79 13.89
N THR A 135 9.48 2.89 14.69
CA THR A 135 9.31 1.51 14.28
C THR A 135 7.90 1.25 13.79
N ARG A 136 7.80 0.45 12.73
CA ARG A 136 6.54 -0.07 12.23
C ARG A 136 6.66 -1.55 11.89
N ASP A 137 5.61 -2.31 12.16
CA ASP A 137 5.48 -3.68 11.69
C ASP A 137 5.24 -3.75 10.18
N SER A 138 5.97 -4.64 9.51
CA SER A 138 5.88 -4.89 8.07
C SER A 138 5.90 -6.39 7.81
N ASP A 139 5.54 -6.82 6.59
CA ASP A 139 5.49 -8.24 6.20
C ASP A 139 6.84 -8.97 6.37
N LYS A 140 7.94 -8.21 6.45
CA LYS A 140 9.32 -8.71 6.58
C LYS A 140 9.91 -8.50 7.98
N GLY A 141 9.09 -8.13 8.96
CA GLY A 141 9.50 -7.78 10.32
C GLY A 141 9.53 -6.28 10.54
N LEU A 142 10.28 -5.86 11.56
CA LEU A 142 10.32 -4.48 12.01
C LEU A 142 11.04 -3.57 11.01
N GLN A 143 10.41 -2.45 10.66
CA GLN A 143 10.93 -1.46 9.73
C GLN A 143 11.04 -0.09 10.38
N ALA A 144 12.15 0.60 10.10
CA ALA A 144 12.40 1.96 10.52
C ALA A 144 11.76 2.94 9.53
N GLU A 145 10.95 3.83 10.06
CA GLU A 145 10.36 4.97 9.37
C GLU A 145 10.93 6.27 9.93
N ASP A 146 10.93 7.29 9.08
CA ASP A 146 11.28 8.65 9.45
C ASP A 146 12.64 8.81 10.17
N VAL A 147 13.67 8.18 9.59
CA VAL A 147 15.00 8.04 10.20
C VAL A 147 15.77 9.36 10.09
N SER A 148 16.23 9.94 11.20
CA SER A 148 17.15 11.08 11.18
C SER A 148 18.48 10.73 11.82
N ILE A 149 19.56 11.27 11.27
CA ILE A 149 20.88 11.18 11.86
C ILE A 149 20.93 12.06 13.11
N LEU A 150 21.35 11.49 14.24
CA LEU A 150 21.70 12.26 15.42
C LEU A 150 23.09 12.85 15.19
N ARG A 151 23.16 14.17 15.07
CA ARG A 151 24.46 14.88 15.04
C ARG A 151 24.94 15.00 16.49
N VAL A 152 25.94 14.21 16.82
CA VAL A 152 26.64 14.26 18.12
C VAL A 152 27.98 14.94 17.93
#